data_AF-A0A0U4ZJQ1-F1
#
_entry.id   AF-A0A0U4ZJQ1-F1
#
_cell.length_a   1.000
_cell.length_b   1.000
_cell.length_c   1.000
_cell.angle_alpha   90.00
_cell.angle_beta   90.00
_cell.angle_gamma   90.00
#
_symmetry.space_group_name_H-M   'P 1'
#
loop_
_entity.id
_entity.type
_entity.pdbx_description
1 polymer ?
#
loop_
_entity_poly.entity_id
_entity_poly.type
_entity_poly.pdbx_seq_one_letter_code
_entity_poly.pdbx_strand_id
1 'polypeptide(L)'
;MDRRHLTVVETPEEADYALLRLGAPYEPRNGTVERNFHAGSLTYPPSEQERQAAIYRSVPTIVDMLLDRPAIIPEVVEGTSALLGSYGSSPDAFLDIVFGIAAPEGKLPFDLPRSMEAVRASMEDVPFDTRDPVFKFGHGLSYSTGCSPKPT
;
A
#
# COMPACT_ATOMS: atom_id res chain seq x y z
N MET A 1 -6.85 -18.09 -9.59
CA MET A 1 -5.66 -18.70 -9.00
C MET A 1 -5.14 -19.86 -9.86
N ASP A 2 -6.01 -20.75 -10.33
CA ASP A 2 -5.66 -21.92 -11.16
C ASP A 2 -4.85 -21.64 -12.43
N ARG A 3 -5.04 -20.47 -13.06
CA ARG A 3 -4.27 -20.07 -14.26
C ARG A 3 -2.79 -19.78 -14.02
N ARG A 4 -2.37 -19.60 -12.76
CA ARG A 4 -1.00 -19.23 -12.37
C ARG A 4 -0.36 -20.24 -11.42
N HIS A 5 -0.94 -21.44 -11.28
CA HIS A 5 -0.45 -22.51 -10.40
C HIS A 5 -0.29 -22.09 -8.93
N LEU A 6 -1.16 -21.18 -8.47
CA LEU A 6 -1.20 -20.76 -7.06
C LEU A 6 -2.19 -21.61 -6.28
N THR A 7 -1.74 -22.14 -5.14
CA THR A 7 -2.58 -22.84 -4.17
C THR A 7 -2.94 -21.88 -3.06
N VAL A 8 -4.24 -21.73 -2.78
CA VAL A 8 -4.71 -20.97 -1.63
C VAL A 8 -4.71 -21.90 -0.42
N VAL A 9 -4.10 -21.45 0.68
CA VAL A 9 -4.04 -22.16 1.95
C VAL A 9 -4.90 -21.45 3.00
N GLU A 10 -5.23 -22.16 4.07
CA GLU A 10 -6.15 -21.66 5.10
C GLU A 10 -5.46 -20.74 6.11
N THR A 11 -4.15 -20.93 6.35
CA THR A 11 -3.38 -20.19 7.35
C THR A 11 -2.12 -19.55 6.76
N PRO A 12 -1.69 -18.37 7.27
CA PRO A 12 -0.44 -17.75 6.82
C PRO A 12 0.80 -18.65 6.98
N GLU A 13 0.81 -19.52 7.99
CA GLU A 13 1.93 -20.41 8.31
C GLU A 13 2.14 -21.52 7.27
N GLU A 14 1.11 -21.84 6.48
CA GLU A 14 1.17 -22.81 5.38
C GLU A 14 1.56 -22.17 4.04
N ALA A 15 1.66 -20.84 3.98
CA ALA A 15 1.90 -20.10 2.74
C ALA A 15 3.39 -19.80 2.52
N ASP A 16 3.81 -19.82 1.26
CA ASP A 16 5.14 -19.29 0.88
C ASP A 16 5.15 -17.74 0.83
N TYR A 17 4.01 -17.15 0.45
CA TYR A 17 3.81 -15.70 0.33
C TYR A 17 2.39 -15.32 0.72
N ALA A 18 2.21 -14.15 1.34
CA ALA A 18 0.90 -13.53 1.49
C ALA A 18 0.74 -12.38 0.48
N LEU A 19 -0.40 -12.37 -0.22
CA LEU A 19 -0.78 -11.30 -1.13
C LEU A 19 -2.02 -10.59 -0.57
N LEU A 20 -1.84 -9.37 -0.06
CA LEU A 20 -2.93 -8.61 0.55
C LEU A 20 -3.31 -7.42 -0.32
N ARG A 21 -4.60 -7.28 -0.62
CA ARG A 21 -5.15 -6.09 -1.26
C ARG A 21 -5.96 -5.31 -0.23
N LEU A 22 -5.47 -4.14 0.16
CA LEU A 22 -6.01 -3.33 1.25
C LEU A 22 -6.56 -2.01 0.69
N GLY A 23 -7.64 -1.50 1.28
CA GLY A 23 -8.12 -0.15 1.00
C GLY A 23 -7.50 0.86 1.97
N ALA A 24 -7.24 2.09 1.51
CA ALA A 24 -6.76 3.15 2.39
C ALA A 24 -7.66 3.30 3.64
N PRO A 25 -7.09 3.60 4.82
CA PRO A 25 -7.86 3.68 6.05
C PRO A 25 -8.99 4.71 5.96
N TYR A 26 -10.15 4.34 6.50
CA TYR A 26 -11.29 5.25 6.66
C TYR A 26 -12.18 4.78 7.80
N GLU A 27 -13.04 5.69 8.27
CA GLU A 27 -14.06 5.40 9.26
C GLU A 27 -15.41 5.25 8.54
N PRO A 28 -16.05 4.06 8.61
CA PRO A 28 -17.39 3.88 8.08
C PRO A 28 -18.37 4.84 8.77
N ARG A 29 -19.22 5.50 7.98
CA ARG A 29 -20.24 6.40 8.49
C ARG A 29 -21.64 5.84 8.27
N ASN A 30 -22.49 6.06 9.27
CA ASN A 30 -23.90 5.68 9.22
C ASN A 30 -24.67 6.74 8.45
N GLY A 31 -25.54 6.34 7.54
CA GLY A 31 -26.40 7.27 6.79
C GLY A 31 -26.73 6.78 5.40
N THR A 32 -27.73 7.40 4.76
CA THR A 32 -28.19 6.96 3.44
C THR A 32 -27.19 7.29 2.33
N VAL A 33 -26.53 8.44 2.47
CA VAL A 33 -25.57 8.99 1.50
C VAL A 33 -24.14 8.84 2.00
N GLU A 34 -23.89 9.17 3.26
CA GLU A 34 -22.57 9.21 3.90
C GLU A 34 -21.83 7.86 3.90
N ARG A 35 -22.57 6.74 3.94
CA ARG A 35 -21.99 5.38 3.87
C ARG A 35 -21.18 5.11 2.60
N ASN A 36 -21.39 5.90 1.54
CA ASN A 36 -20.70 5.73 0.26
C ASN A 36 -19.42 6.57 0.17
N PHE A 37 -19.04 7.28 1.23
CA PHE A 37 -17.86 8.15 1.25
C PHE A 37 -16.84 7.66 2.28
N HIS A 38 -15.58 7.60 1.88
CA HIS A 38 -14.46 7.35 2.78
C HIS A 38 -14.03 8.67 3.44
N ALA A 39 -14.15 8.74 4.75
CA ALA A 39 -13.83 9.91 5.56
C ALA A 39 -13.20 9.51 6.90
N GLY A 40 -12.82 10.50 7.71
CA GLY A 40 -12.21 10.27 9.02
C GLY A 40 -10.70 10.02 8.93
N SER A 41 -10.18 9.31 9.92
CA SER A 41 -8.75 8.99 10.06
C SER A 41 -8.14 8.43 8.77
N LEU A 42 -6.88 8.79 8.51
CA LEU A 42 -6.05 8.21 7.44
C LEU A 42 -5.16 7.07 7.96
N THR A 43 -5.30 6.70 9.24
CA THR A 43 -4.55 5.63 9.91
C THR A 43 -5.50 4.49 10.26
N TYR A 44 -5.03 3.24 10.14
CA TYR A 44 -5.80 2.08 10.62
C TYR A 44 -5.95 2.11 12.14
N PRO A 45 -7.05 1.55 12.68
CA PRO A 45 -7.17 1.35 14.12
C PRO A 45 -6.10 0.36 14.61
N PRO A 46 -5.61 0.48 15.86
CA PRO A 46 -4.53 -0.37 16.38
C PRO A 46 -4.80 -1.88 16.25
N SER A 47 -6.05 -2.31 16.43
CA SER A 47 -6.45 -3.72 16.28
C SER A 47 -6.24 -4.24 14.85
N GLU A 48 -6.47 -3.40 13.84
CA GLU A 48 -6.28 -3.77 12.44
C GLU A 48 -4.80 -3.75 12.07
N GLN A 49 -4.04 -2.78 12.59
CA GLN A 49 -2.58 -2.78 12.47
C GLN A 49 -1.97 -4.04 13.08
N GLU A 50 -2.44 -4.46 14.26
CA GLU A 50 -1.95 -5.68 14.92
C GLU A 50 -2.30 -6.94 14.13
N ARG A 51 -3.53 -7.02 13.58
CA ARG A 51 -3.96 -8.13 12.71
C ARG A 51 -3.10 -8.22 11.45
N GLN A 52 -2.84 -7.09 10.80
CA GLN A 52 -1.98 -7.01 9.62
C GLN A 52 -0.53 -7.40 9.95
N ALA A 53 0.01 -6.85 11.05
CA ALA A 53 1.36 -7.14 11.51
C ALA A 53 1.57 -8.61 11.89
N ALA A 54 0.53 -9.31 12.36
CA ALA A 54 0.60 -10.76 12.58
C ALA A 54 0.91 -11.52 11.29
N ILE A 55 0.26 -11.17 10.18
CA ILE A 55 0.50 -11.80 8.86
C ILE A 55 1.91 -11.48 8.37
N TYR A 56 2.33 -10.22 8.48
CA TYR A 56 3.65 -9.75 8.04
C TYR A 56 4.80 -10.50 8.73
N ARG A 57 4.60 -10.89 9.99
CA ARG A 57 5.58 -11.66 10.77
C ARG A 57 5.57 -13.15 10.43
N SER A 58 4.45 -13.71 9.98
CA SER A 58 4.35 -15.14 9.66
C SER A 58 4.99 -15.46 8.30
N VAL A 59 4.81 -14.60 7.29
CA VAL A 59 5.20 -14.91 5.90
C VAL A 59 5.58 -13.64 5.12
N PRO A 60 6.54 -13.70 4.17
CA PRO A 60 6.82 -12.59 3.27
C PRO A 60 5.54 -12.08 2.60
N THR A 61 5.19 -10.83 2.89
CA THR A 61 3.91 -10.26 2.50
C THR A 61 4.10 -9.16 1.47
N ILE A 62 3.35 -9.25 0.38
CA ILE A 62 3.23 -8.22 -0.66
C ILE A 62 1.87 -7.56 -0.51
N VAL A 63 1.86 -6.25 -0.28
CA VAL A 63 0.64 -5.46 -0.15
C VAL A 63 0.39 -4.64 -1.41
N ASP A 64 -0.84 -4.66 -1.89
CA ASP A 64 -1.39 -3.70 -2.83
C ASP A 64 -2.39 -2.81 -2.10
N MET A 65 -2.06 -1.54 -1.97
CA MET A 65 -2.87 -0.52 -1.31
C MET A 65 -3.69 0.23 -2.37
N LEU A 66 -5.02 0.12 -2.30
CA LEU A 66 -5.93 0.98 -3.05
C LEU A 66 -5.90 2.37 -2.42
N LEU A 67 -5.19 3.28 -3.09
CA LEU A 67 -4.95 4.66 -2.65
C LEU A 67 -5.98 5.62 -3.26
N ASP A 68 -7.26 5.41 -2.97
CA ASP A 68 -8.33 6.35 -3.32
C ASP A 68 -8.24 7.68 -2.54
N ARG A 69 -7.50 7.67 -1.43
CA ARG A 69 -7.08 8.82 -0.63
C ARG A 69 -5.65 8.60 -0.07
N PRO A 70 -4.94 9.65 0.39
CA PRO A 70 -3.66 9.47 1.06
C PRO A 70 -3.81 8.59 2.31
N ALA A 71 -2.90 7.64 2.50
CA ALA A 71 -2.91 6.72 3.63
C ALA A 71 -1.69 6.97 4.53
N ILE A 72 -1.90 6.97 5.85
CA ILE A 72 -0.83 6.96 6.85
C ILE A 72 -0.60 5.49 7.23
N ILE A 73 0.43 4.90 6.61
CA ILE A 73 0.72 3.47 6.72
C ILE A 73 2.22 3.16 6.91
N PRO A 74 2.98 3.91 7.76
CA PRO A 74 4.39 3.58 8.02
C PRO A 74 4.57 2.12 8.49
N GLU A 75 3.63 1.59 9.25
CA GLU A 75 3.63 0.20 9.73
C GLU A 75 3.59 -0.84 8.60
N VAL A 76 2.88 -0.53 7.50
CA VAL A 76 2.81 -1.40 6.33
C VAL A 76 4.14 -1.35 5.57
N VAL A 77 4.72 -0.15 5.44
CA VAL A 77 6.01 0.05 4.76
C VAL A 77 7.13 -0.69 5.50
N GLU A 78 7.12 -0.67 6.83
CA GLU A 78 8.13 -1.34 7.65
C GLU A 78 7.92 -2.86 7.75
N GLY A 79 6.67 -3.32 7.77
CA GLY A 79 6.34 -4.73 7.97
C GLY A 79 6.35 -5.59 6.71
N THR A 80 6.19 -5.00 5.53
CA THR A 80 5.97 -5.76 4.29
C THR A 80 7.24 -5.93 3.47
N SER A 81 7.31 -7.00 2.68
CA SER A 81 8.41 -7.23 1.74
C SER A 81 8.31 -6.33 0.51
N ALA A 82 7.09 -5.97 0.11
CA ALA A 82 6.83 -5.02 -0.96
C ALA A 82 5.46 -4.34 -0.76
N LEU A 83 5.41 -3.06 -1.08
CA LEU A 83 4.18 -2.26 -1.11
C LEU A 83 3.97 -1.68 -2.51
N LEU A 84 2.81 -1.98 -3.08
CA LEU A 84 2.30 -1.40 -4.32
C LEU A 84 1.16 -0.45 -3.99
N GLY A 85 1.09 0.67 -4.71
CA GLY A 85 -0.08 1.55 -4.70
C GLY A 85 -0.88 1.34 -5.98
N SER A 86 -2.18 1.09 -5.85
CA SER A 86 -3.10 1.00 -6.99
C SER A 86 -4.26 1.99 -6.87
N TYR A 87 -4.89 2.25 -8.01
CA TYR A 87 -6.03 3.16 -8.17
C TYR A 87 -7.21 2.43 -8.81
N GLY A 88 -7.43 1.18 -8.40
CA GLY A 88 -8.47 0.30 -8.95
C GLY A 88 -7.97 -0.70 -9.99
N SER A 89 -6.72 -1.18 -9.86
CA SER A 89 -6.18 -2.22 -10.74
C SER A 89 -6.93 -3.55 -10.54
N SER A 90 -7.02 -4.36 -11.60
CA SER A 90 -7.57 -5.70 -11.50
C SER A 90 -6.62 -6.63 -10.73
N PRO A 91 -7.13 -7.72 -10.10
CA PRO A 91 -6.27 -8.73 -9.49
C PRO A 91 -5.25 -9.31 -10.47
N ASP A 92 -5.62 -9.47 -11.75
CA ASP A 92 -4.71 -9.97 -12.78
C ASP A 92 -3.56 -9.01 -13.05
N ALA A 93 -3.82 -7.70 -13.16
CA ALA A 93 -2.79 -6.70 -13.35
C ALA A 93 -1.83 -6.63 -12.15
N PHE A 94 -2.36 -6.74 -10.92
CA PHE A 94 -1.54 -6.84 -9.72
C PHE A 94 -0.60 -8.06 -9.77
N LEU A 95 -1.13 -9.24 -10.10
CA LEU A 95 -0.33 -10.47 -10.19
C LEU A 95 0.70 -10.41 -11.33
N ASP A 96 0.37 -9.78 -12.46
CA ASP A 96 1.31 -9.63 -13.57
C ASP A 96 2.53 -8.79 -13.17
N ILE A 97 2.34 -7.78 -12.32
CA ILE A 97 3.44 -7.01 -11.73
C ILE A 97 4.23 -7.89 -10.74
N VAL A 98 3.54 -8.52 -9.77
CA VAL A 98 4.18 -9.35 -8.73
C VAL A 98 5.06 -10.46 -9.33
N PHE A 99 4.61 -11.10 -10.41
CA PHE A 99 5.37 -12.16 -11.09
C PHE A 99 6.32 -11.65 -12.18
N GLY A 100 6.44 -10.34 -12.39
CA GLY A 100 7.33 -9.75 -13.38
C GLY A 100 6.92 -10.01 -14.84
N ILE A 101 5.66 -10.37 -15.09
CA ILE A 101 5.07 -10.43 -16.44
C ILE A 101 4.99 -9.02 -17.03
N ALA A 102 4.71 -8.03 -16.18
CA ALA A 102 4.79 -6.60 -16.48
C ALA A 102 5.68 -5.89 -15.45
N ALA A 103 6.13 -4.67 -15.77
CA ALA A 103 6.96 -3.86 -14.87
C ALA A 103 6.14 -2.71 -14.25
N PRO A 104 6.40 -2.34 -12.98
CA PRO A 104 5.76 -1.20 -12.35
C PRO A 104 6.35 0.11 -12.88
N GLU A 105 5.48 1.00 -13.36
CA GLU A 105 5.86 2.30 -13.94
C GLU A 105 5.19 3.48 -13.22
N GLY A 106 4.26 3.19 -12.31
CA GLY A 106 3.44 4.19 -11.63
C GLY A 106 4.24 5.14 -10.75
N LYS A 107 3.73 6.38 -10.62
CA LYS A 107 4.25 7.42 -9.74
C LYS A 107 3.13 7.97 -8.87
N LEU A 108 3.42 8.27 -7.61
CA LEU A 108 2.43 8.79 -6.68
C LEU A 108 1.91 10.17 -7.12
N PRO A 109 0.58 10.38 -7.18
CA PRO A 109 -0.04 11.65 -7.53
C PRO A 109 -0.19 12.59 -6.32
N PHE A 110 0.20 12.16 -5.12
CA PHE A 110 0.19 12.96 -3.89
C PHE A 110 1.25 12.45 -2.90
N ASP A 111 1.53 13.24 -1.85
CA ASP A 111 2.38 12.82 -0.73
C ASP A 111 1.65 11.78 0.13
N LEU A 112 2.38 10.75 0.60
CA LEU A 112 1.91 9.83 1.63
C LEU A 112 2.39 10.32 3.00
N PRO A 113 1.49 10.89 3.83
CA PRO A 113 1.85 11.45 5.12
C PRO A 113 2.29 10.36 6.11
N ARG A 114 3.20 10.73 7.02
CA ARG A 114 3.70 9.82 8.07
C ARG A 114 2.80 9.75 9.30
N SER A 115 2.02 10.79 9.56
CA SER A 115 1.18 10.88 10.75
C SER A 115 0.03 11.85 10.57
N MET A 116 -1.00 11.72 11.42
CA MET A 116 -2.13 12.66 11.42
C MET A 116 -1.70 14.05 11.88
N GLU A 117 -0.61 14.16 12.65
CA GLU A 117 0.00 15.44 12.99
C GLU A 117 0.58 16.14 11.74
N ALA A 118 1.29 15.39 10.89
CA ALA A 118 1.82 15.93 9.63
C ALA A 118 0.71 16.43 8.71
N VAL A 119 -0.43 15.71 8.66
CA VAL A 119 -1.61 16.12 7.89
C VAL A 119 -2.19 17.42 8.44
N ARG A 120 -2.43 17.50 9.76
CA ARG A 120 -3.00 18.71 10.39
C ARG A 120 -2.10 19.94 10.28
N ALA A 121 -0.79 19.73 10.20
CA ALA A 121 0.19 20.80 10.05
C ALA A 121 0.39 21.24 8.59
N SER A 122 -0.13 20.48 7.61
CA SER A 122 -0.02 20.83 6.20
C SER A 122 -0.86 22.06 5.91
N MET A 123 -0.30 23.02 5.18
CA MET A 123 -1.07 24.19 4.72
C MET A 123 -2.08 23.76 3.65
N GLU A 124 -3.35 24.12 3.82
CA GLU A 124 -4.45 23.71 2.94
C GLU A 124 -4.36 24.36 1.54
N ASP A 125 -3.66 25.49 1.43
CA ASP A 125 -3.49 26.29 0.21
C ASP A 125 -2.15 26.07 -0.51
N VAL A 126 -1.26 25.23 0.04
CA VAL A 126 0.07 24.96 -0.53
C VAL A 126 0.19 23.51 -0.99
N PRO A 127 0.44 23.27 -2.30
CA PRO A 127 0.59 21.90 -2.80
C PRO A 127 1.87 21.24 -2.28
N PHE A 128 1.77 19.96 -1.92
CA PHE A 128 2.90 19.08 -1.54
C PHE A 128 3.74 19.55 -0.33
N ASP A 129 3.13 20.31 0.57
CA ASP A 129 3.74 20.86 1.78
C ASP A 129 3.83 19.87 2.97
N THR A 130 3.45 18.61 2.77
CA THR A 130 3.53 17.62 3.85
C THR A 130 4.98 17.50 4.32
N ARG A 131 5.22 17.82 5.59
CA ARG A 131 6.54 17.71 6.21
C ARG A 131 6.87 16.24 6.42
N ASP A 132 8.06 15.85 5.97
CA ASP A 132 8.65 14.53 6.20
C ASP A 132 7.70 13.34 5.86
N PRO A 133 7.13 13.29 4.64
CA PRO A 133 6.22 12.21 4.25
C PRO A 133 6.99 10.90 4.14
N VAL A 134 6.26 9.79 4.19
CA VAL A 134 6.84 8.46 3.94
C VAL A 134 7.28 8.36 2.49
N PHE A 135 6.43 8.84 1.58
CA PHE A 135 6.75 8.96 0.16
C PHE A 135 6.24 10.30 -0.38
N LYS A 136 7.04 10.96 -1.21
CA LYS A 136 6.69 12.22 -1.87
C LYS A 136 5.88 11.98 -3.15
N PHE A 137 5.15 13.00 -3.59
CA PHE A 137 4.66 13.13 -4.95
C PHE A 137 5.74 12.75 -5.97
N GLY A 138 5.36 12.00 -7.00
CA GLY A 138 6.29 11.53 -8.02
C GLY A 138 7.18 10.36 -7.57
N HIS A 139 7.09 9.89 -6.33
CA HIS A 139 7.79 8.68 -5.92
C HIS A 139 7.19 7.45 -6.62
N GLY A 140 8.06 6.52 -7.02
CA GLY A 140 7.68 5.23 -7.57
C GLY A 140 8.92 4.49 -8.04
N LEU A 141 9.00 3.21 -7.70
CA LEU A 141 10.15 2.37 -7.99
C LEU A 141 9.93 1.58 -9.29
N SER A 142 11.02 1.04 -9.82
CA SER A 142 11.02 0.12 -10.95
C SER A 142 11.87 -1.10 -10.57
N TYR A 143 11.63 -2.24 -11.21
CA TYR A 143 12.50 -3.39 -11.03
C TYR A 143 13.90 -3.06 -11.58
N SER A 144 14.93 -3.41 -10.81
CA SER A 144 16.30 -3.22 -11.26
C SER A 144 16.55 -4.04 -12.52
N THR A 145 16.85 -3.36 -13.63
CA THR A 145 17.37 -3.99 -14.84
C THR A 145 18.87 -4.25 -14.61
N GLY A 146 19.21 -5.40 -14.01
CA GLY A 146 20.57 -5.99 -13.92
C GLY A 146 21.78 -5.05 -13.77
N CYS A 147 22.44 -5.10 -12.61
CA CYS A 147 23.83 -4.67 -12.34
C CYS A 147 24.39 -3.49 -13.17
N SER A 148 24.33 -2.28 -12.60
CA SER A 148 25.23 -1.19 -13.03
C SER A 148 26.68 -1.64 -12.81
N PRO A 149 27.58 -1.55 -13.81
CA PRO A 149 29.00 -1.80 -13.58
C PRO A 149 29.54 -0.78 -12.57
N LYS A 150 30.32 -1.28 -11.61
CA LYS A 150 30.98 -0.48 -10.57
C LYS A 150 31.84 0.60 -11.25
N PRO A 151 31.74 1.89 -10.87
CA PRO A 151 32.60 2.91 -11.44
C PRO A 151 34.05 2.61 -11.05
N THR A 152 34.93 2.57 -12.05
CA THR A 152 36.40 2.50 -11.94
C THR A 152 36.96 3.71 -11.23
#